data_AF-A0A496SH59-F1
#
_entry.id   AF-A0A496SH59-F1
#
_cell.length_a   1.000
_cell.length_b   1.000
_cell.length_c   1.000
_cell.angle_alpha   90.00
_cell.angle_beta   90.00
_cell.angle_gamma   90.00
#
_symmetry.space_group_name_H-M   'P 1'
#
loop_
_entity.id
_entity.type
_entity.pdbx_description
1 polymer ?
#
loop_
_entity_poly.entity_id
_entity_poly.type
_entity_poly.pdbx_seq_one_letter_code
_entity_poly.pdbx_strand_id
1 'polypeptide(L)'
;MKQGWNTLVSLIGAIASALFVAGCDKPPSAPRTADGKPVEVVAVNPADEAEKEAVYQLKSATLAYKQALKVLHAYYVKIGAFDKQLWAERELANLEQAQTFRFEGVGNPTLPPAKSVENITEAAAVEDVLAARKRWKKCLDNLEELYSKKGLNFKLALVRNIKARFDPIRTYAYFLEAEIPPANLKPTEVIPEADALFEKALKLHKQGKILPGITDYSKQRKALLLFLELVRKYPRSTKIAQSAYYIGEIYKEYFNENIRAVAWYQRAWQWDPNIQLPARSQAAFVYDFRLGQHGKALALYKEVIKYEQYDWNRVRYAKQRIRELTKSKG
;
A
#
# COMPACT_ATOMS: atom_id res chain seq x y z
N MET A 1 48.42 16.35 -50.57
CA MET A 1 47.62 17.59 -50.72
C MET A 1 46.32 17.41 -49.95
N LYS A 2 46.10 18.28 -48.94
CA LYS A 2 44.85 18.76 -48.30
C LYS A 2 43.77 17.70 -47.93
N GLN A 3 43.53 17.43 -46.64
CA GLN A 3 42.55 18.12 -45.74
C GLN A 3 41.11 18.07 -46.28
N GLY A 4 40.07 17.66 -45.53
CA GLY A 4 39.97 17.42 -44.10
C GLY A 4 38.58 16.95 -43.67
N TRP A 5 38.49 16.68 -42.36
CA TRP A 5 37.33 16.51 -41.47
C TRP A 5 35.90 16.47 -42.03
N ASN A 6 35.18 15.40 -41.67
CA ASN A 6 34.07 15.50 -40.72
C ASN A 6 33.78 14.13 -40.08
N THR A 7 34.30 13.96 -38.86
CA THR A 7 33.91 12.95 -37.89
C THR A 7 32.51 13.28 -37.36
N LEU A 8 31.48 12.55 -37.81
CA LEU A 8 30.19 12.53 -37.13
C LEU A 8 30.10 11.22 -36.34
N VAL A 9 30.61 11.27 -35.11
CA VAL A 9 30.43 10.25 -34.09
C VAL A 9 28.93 10.16 -33.82
N SER A 10 28.29 9.10 -34.32
CA SER A 10 26.94 8.71 -33.88
C SER A 10 27.02 8.27 -32.43
N LEU A 11 26.86 9.23 -31.51
CA LEU A 11 26.54 8.97 -30.12
C LEU A 11 25.09 8.49 -30.07
N ILE A 12 24.88 7.18 -30.31
CA ILE A 12 23.68 6.50 -29.83
C ILE A 12 23.86 6.43 -28.30
N GLY A 13 23.46 7.52 -27.65
CA GLY A 13 23.28 7.56 -26.22
C GLY A 13 22.21 6.53 -25.88
N ALA A 14 22.64 5.39 -25.36
CA ALA A 14 21.78 4.48 -24.64
C ALA A 14 21.23 5.23 -23.43
N ILE A 15 20.13 5.95 -23.62
CA ILE A 15 19.26 6.37 -22.53
C ILE A 15 18.59 5.08 -22.07
N ALA A 16 19.29 4.37 -21.19
CA ALA A 16 18.69 3.42 -20.28
C ALA A 16 17.69 4.22 -19.45
N SER A 17 16.49 4.37 -20.01
CA SER A 17 15.32 4.89 -19.32
C SER A 17 14.97 3.86 -18.27
N ALA A 18 15.66 3.94 -17.14
CA ALA A 18 15.25 3.29 -15.92
C ALA A 18 13.98 4.00 -15.45
N LEU A 19 12.87 3.67 -16.11
CA LEU A 19 11.52 3.81 -15.58
C LEU A 19 11.43 2.85 -14.39
N PHE A 20 12.09 3.22 -13.31
CA PHE A 20 11.77 2.69 -12.01
C PHE A 20 10.33 3.09 -11.75
N VAL A 21 9.41 2.15 -11.93
CA VAL A 21 8.12 2.14 -11.27
C VAL A 21 8.39 1.97 -9.76
N ALA A 22 9.06 2.96 -9.17
CA ALA A 22 9.34 3.03 -7.74
C ALA A 22 8.09 3.59 -7.08
N GLY A 23 7.08 2.73 -6.92
CA GLY A 23 6.09 2.96 -5.88
C GLY A 23 6.81 3.01 -4.55
N CYS A 24 6.86 4.18 -3.91
CA CYS A 24 7.14 4.47 -2.50
C CYS A 24 8.30 3.79 -1.73
N ASP A 25 9.06 2.88 -2.30
CA ASP A 25 9.84 1.92 -1.51
C ASP A 25 11.35 2.08 -1.71
N LYS A 26 11.83 3.33 -1.67
CA LYS A 26 13.26 3.53 -1.45
C LYS A 26 13.56 3.04 -0.03
N PRO A 27 14.39 1.99 0.16
CA PRO A 27 14.73 1.53 1.49
C PRO A 27 15.34 2.68 2.29
N PRO A 28 15.15 2.73 3.62
CA PRO A 28 15.77 3.75 4.44
C PRO A 28 17.26 3.68 4.21
N SER A 29 17.89 4.85 4.04
CA SER A 29 19.35 4.88 3.92
C SER A 29 19.93 4.21 5.15
N ALA A 30 20.83 3.25 4.93
CA ALA A 30 21.52 2.60 6.02
C ALA A 30 22.12 3.69 6.93
N PRO A 31 21.98 3.55 8.25
CA PRO A 31 22.56 4.50 9.19
C PRO A 31 24.04 4.64 8.91
N ARG A 32 24.56 5.86 8.96
CA ARG A 32 25.97 6.12 8.66
C ARG A 32 26.73 6.50 9.92
N THR A 33 27.98 6.07 10.00
CA THR A 33 28.95 6.60 10.97
C THR A 33 29.26 8.07 10.67
N ALA A 34 30.00 8.75 11.55
CA ALA A 34 30.48 10.11 11.30
C ALA A 34 31.25 10.22 9.97
N ASP A 35 31.96 9.16 9.58
CA ASP A 35 32.72 9.07 8.33
C ASP A 35 31.88 8.65 7.11
N GLY A 36 30.56 8.57 7.25
CA GLY A 36 29.63 8.26 6.17
C GLY A 36 29.50 6.77 5.81
N LYS A 37 30.15 5.86 6.54
CA LYS A 37 30.09 4.41 6.27
C LYS A 37 28.78 3.80 6.79
N PRO A 38 28.13 2.88 6.05
CA PRO A 38 26.93 2.21 6.53
C PRO A 38 27.23 1.37 7.77
N VAL A 39 26.31 1.40 8.74
CA VAL A 39 26.38 0.62 9.97
C VAL A 39 25.60 -0.67 9.77
N GLU A 40 26.31 -1.79 9.70
CA GLU A 40 25.74 -3.13 9.56
C GLU A 40 25.47 -3.79 10.91
N VAL A 41 26.22 -3.40 11.95
CA VAL A 41 26.15 -4.02 13.27
C VAL A 41 26.02 -2.94 14.35
N VAL A 42 25.13 -3.19 15.30
CA VAL A 42 24.90 -2.34 16.47
C VAL A 42 25.12 -3.18 17.72
N ALA A 43 26.21 -2.89 18.43
CA ALA A 43 26.53 -3.57 19.68
C ALA A 43 25.54 -3.18 20.78
N VAL A 44 24.99 -4.18 21.47
CA VAL A 44 24.22 -4.03 22.70
C VAL A 44 25.19 -4.07 23.88
N ASN A 45 25.02 -3.16 24.85
CA ASN A 45 25.92 -3.12 26.00
C ASN A 45 25.74 -4.38 26.85
N PRO A 46 26.78 -5.23 27.03
CA PRO A 46 26.65 -6.48 27.76
C PRO A 46 26.33 -6.29 29.25
N ALA A 47 26.68 -5.13 29.83
CA ALA A 47 26.37 -4.77 31.22
C ALA A 47 24.95 -4.20 31.39
N ASP A 48 24.24 -3.93 30.30
CA ASP A 48 22.92 -3.31 30.31
C ASP A 48 21.81 -4.35 30.10
N GLU A 49 21.39 -4.99 31.19
CA GLU A 49 20.33 -6.02 31.16
C GLU A 49 19.03 -5.50 30.53
N ALA A 50 18.67 -4.24 30.78
CA ALA A 50 17.47 -3.63 30.23
C ALA A 50 17.56 -3.47 28.69
N GLU A 51 18.73 -3.09 28.16
CA GLU A 51 18.95 -3.05 26.71
C GLU A 51 18.91 -4.45 26.10
N LYS A 52 19.59 -5.42 26.72
CA LYS A 52 19.61 -6.81 26.24
C LYS A 52 18.21 -7.40 26.16
N GLU A 53 17.40 -7.23 27.20
CA GLU A 53 16.03 -7.72 27.22
C GLU A 53 15.15 -7.03 26.17
N ALA A 54 15.22 -5.69 26.06
CA ALA A 54 14.44 -4.95 25.08
C ALA A 54 14.77 -5.36 23.64
N VAL A 55 16.07 -5.54 23.32
CA VAL A 55 16.53 -6.01 22.02
C VAL A 55 16.11 -7.46 21.78
N TYR A 56 16.20 -8.34 22.78
CA TYR A 56 15.75 -9.73 22.67
C TYR A 56 14.25 -9.81 22.35
N GLN A 57 13.42 -9.04 23.07
CA GLN A 57 11.97 -8.97 22.83
C GLN A 57 11.65 -8.45 21.42
N LEU A 58 12.37 -7.43 20.93
CA LEU A 58 12.21 -6.94 19.56
C LEU A 58 12.58 -8.02 18.52
N LYS A 59 13.70 -8.73 18.71
CA LYS A 59 14.11 -9.84 17.82
C LYS A 59 13.03 -10.93 17.82
N SER A 60 12.52 -11.30 18.99
CA SER A 60 11.48 -12.33 19.15
C SER A 60 10.17 -11.92 18.47
N ALA A 61 9.71 -10.69 18.71
CA ALA A 61 8.51 -10.15 18.08
C ALA A 61 8.64 -10.04 16.55
N THR A 62 9.84 -9.72 16.04
CA THR A 62 10.12 -9.70 14.60
C THR A 62 9.99 -11.09 13.99
N LEU A 63 10.55 -12.13 14.62
CA LEU A 63 10.39 -13.51 14.16
C LEU A 63 8.94 -13.97 14.17
N ALA A 64 8.19 -13.67 15.23
CA ALA A 64 6.77 -13.97 15.31
C ALA A 64 5.97 -13.27 14.20
N TYR A 65 6.29 -12.01 13.91
CA TYR A 65 5.63 -11.27 12.85
C TYR A 65 5.93 -11.84 11.46
N LYS A 66 7.21 -12.14 11.18
CA LYS A 66 7.60 -12.84 9.95
C LYS A 66 6.89 -14.18 9.78
N GLN A 67 6.80 -14.98 10.84
CA GLN A 67 6.15 -16.28 10.78
C GLN A 67 4.65 -16.15 10.50
N ALA A 68 3.95 -15.22 11.17
CA ALA A 68 2.53 -14.96 10.92
C ALA A 68 2.29 -14.53 9.46
N LEU A 69 3.14 -13.66 8.91
CA LEU A 69 3.06 -13.24 7.50
C LEU A 69 3.28 -14.40 6.53
N LYS A 70 4.23 -15.31 6.83
CA LYS A 70 4.48 -16.51 6.01
C LYS A 70 3.29 -17.48 6.03
N VAL A 71 2.66 -17.68 7.18
CA VAL A 71 1.45 -18.52 7.30
C VAL A 71 0.30 -17.93 6.50
N LEU A 72 0.06 -16.61 6.62
CA LEU A 72 -0.97 -15.91 5.88
C LEU A 72 -0.71 -15.94 4.35
N HIS A 73 0.55 -15.75 3.94
CA HIS A 73 0.97 -15.89 2.55
C HIS A 73 0.68 -17.29 2.00
N ALA A 74 1.10 -18.33 2.71
CA ALA A 74 0.86 -19.72 2.31
C ALA A 74 -0.64 -20.05 2.25
N TYR A 75 -1.45 -19.51 3.16
CA TYR A 75 -2.90 -19.62 3.09
C TYR A 75 -3.45 -19.02 1.79
N TYR A 76 -2.95 -17.84 1.37
CA TYR A 76 -3.38 -17.22 0.11
C TYR A 76 -2.95 -17.95 -1.15
N VAL A 77 -1.73 -18.51 -1.15
CA VAL A 77 -1.29 -19.40 -2.22
C VAL A 77 -2.26 -20.59 -2.33
N LYS A 78 -2.59 -21.25 -1.21
CA LYS A 78 -3.48 -22.41 -1.16
C LYS A 78 -4.86 -22.14 -1.75
N ILE A 79 -5.46 -20.99 -1.45
CA ILE A 79 -6.82 -20.65 -1.93
C ILE A 79 -6.82 -19.90 -3.28
N GLY A 80 -5.66 -19.69 -3.89
CA GLY A 80 -5.54 -18.94 -5.15
C GLY A 80 -5.86 -17.45 -5.04
N ALA A 81 -5.74 -16.85 -3.86
CA ALA A 81 -6.01 -15.43 -3.62
C ALA A 81 -4.76 -14.57 -3.91
N PHE A 82 -4.34 -14.55 -5.17
CA PHE A 82 -3.09 -13.91 -5.64
C PHE A 82 -2.93 -12.45 -5.18
N ASP A 83 -4.01 -11.66 -5.16
CA ASP A 83 -3.93 -10.26 -4.74
C ASP A 83 -3.64 -10.12 -3.24
N LYS A 84 -4.23 -10.98 -2.40
CA LYS A 84 -3.99 -10.99 -0.95
C LYS A 84 -2.61 -11.57 -0.64
N GLN A 85 -2.15 -12.54 -1.43
CA GLN A 85 -0.78 -13.05 -1.40
C GLN A 85 0.23 -11.92 -1.62
N LEU A 86 0.05 -11.11 -2.67
CA LEU A 86 0.95 -10.01 -3.00
C LEU A 86 1.05 -8.97 -1.87
N TRP A 87 -0.05 -8.74 -1.13
CA TRP A 87 0.01 -7.91 0.06
C TRP A 87 0.94 -8.52 1.12
N ALA A 88 0.81 -9.81 1.41
CA ALA A 88 1.61 -10.48 2.44
C ALA A 88 3.11 -10.48 2.06
N GLU A 89 3.42 -10.65 0.77
CA GLU A 89 4.78 -10.53 0.23
C GLU A 89 5.34 -9.12 0.42
N ARG A 90 4.56 -8.09 0.09
CA ARG A 90 4.98 -6.69 0.24
C ARG A 90 5.20 -6.32 1.71
N GLU A 91 4.32 -6.74 2.61
CA GLU A 91 4.47 -6.46 4.05
C GLU A 91 5.69 -7.22 4.63
N LEU A 92 5.94 -8.45 4.18
CA LEU A 92 7.12 -9.22 4.56
C LEU A 92 8.40 -8.55 4.05
N ALA A 93 8.46 -8.20 2.76
CA ALA A 93 9.59 -7.47 2.17
C ALA A 93 9.84 -6.14 2.90
N ASN A 94 8.77 -5.40 3.22
CA ASN A 94 8.85 -4.15 3.96
C ASN A 94 9.47 -4.36 5.36
N LEU A 95 9.06 -5.42 6.07
CA LEU A 95 9.64 -5.79 7.38
C LEU A 95 11.11 -6.19 7.28
N GLU A 96 11.49 -6.92 6.24
CA GLU A 96 12.88 -7.35 6.02
C GLU A 96 13.81 -6.20 5.67
N GLN A 97 13.32 -5.25 4.89
CA GLN A 97 14.12 -4.10 4.45
C GLN A 97 14.06 -2.92 5.44
N ALA A 98 13.21 -2.98 6.47
CA ALA A 98 13.09 -1.89 7.45
C ALA A 98 14.32 -1.74 8.34
N GLN A 99 14.97 -2.86 8.66
CA GLN A 99 16.14 -2.90 9.53
C GLN A 99 17.37 -3.27 8.70
N THR A 100 18.19 -2.27 8.36
CA THR A 100 19.40 -2.45 7.53
C THR A 100 20.64 -2.85 8.33
N PHE A 101 20.48 -3.20 9.60
CA PHE A 101 21.56 -3.52 10.53
C PHE A 101 21.14 -4.70 11.41
N ARG A 102 22.07 -5.31 12.14
CA ARG A 102 21.79 -6.35 13.13
C ARG A 102 22.29 -5.95 14.52
N PHE A 103 21.57 -6.37 15.55
CA PHE A 103 22.05 -6.25 16.92
C PHE A 103 23.01 -7.39 17.25
N GLU A 104 24.11 -7.06 17.91
CA GLU A 104 25.11 -8.01 18.42
C GLU A 104 25.21 -7.91 19.94
N GLY A 105 25.61 -8.99 20.62
CA GLY A 105 25.67 -9.05 22.09
C GLY A 105 24.37 -9.53 22.75
N VAL A 106 23.38 -9.96 21.97
CA VAL A 106 22.11 -10.54 22.45
C VAL A 106 21.84 -11.85 21.74
N GLY A 107 21.47 -12.88 22.52
CA GLY A 107 21.12 -14.20 22.00
C GLY A 107 20.06 -14.17 20.89
N ASN A 108 20.03 -15.22 20.08
CA ASN A 108 18.98 -15.38 19.07
C ASN A 108 17.74 -15.97 19.73
N PRO A 109 16.56 -15.34 19.59
CA PRO A 109 15.34 -15.91 20.10
C PRO A 109 14.98 -17.19 19.36
N THR A 110 14.34 -18.11 20.05
CA THR A 110 13.82 -19.35 19.45
C THR A 110 12.74 -19.02 18.44
N LEU A 111 12.74 -19.73 17.31
CA LEU A 111 11.69 -19.58 16.31
C LEU A 111 10.35 -20.04 16.94
N PRO A 112 9.26 -19.25 16.81
CA PRO A 112 7.95 -19.75 17.21
C PRO A 112 7.59 -21.01 16.42
N PRO A 113 6.83 -21.95 17.00
CA PRO A 113 6.46 -23.18 16.33
C PRO A 113 5.72 -22.87 15.03
N ALA A 114 6.02 -23.66 13.99
CA ALA A 114 5.35 -23.52 12.71
C ALA A 114 3.86 -23.84 12.89
N LYS A 115 2.98 -22.87 12.59
CA LYS A 115 1.54 -23.13 12.49
C LYS A 115 1.23 -23.79 11.15
N SER A 116 0.48 -24.88 11.16
CA SER A 116 -0.01 -25.54 9.94
C SER A 116 -1.04 -24.66 9.23
N VAL A 117 -1.02 -24.70 7.89
CA VAL A 117 -1.96 -23.99 7.00
C VAL A 117 -3.16 -24.89 6.65
N GLU A 118 -3.17 -26.14 7.10
CA GLU A 118 -4.19 -27.12 6.72
C GLU A 118 -5.58 -26.73 7.23
N ASN A 119 -5.67 -26.26 8.49
CA ASN A 119 -6.93 -26.02 9.20
C ASN A 119 -7.12 -24.56 9.68
N ILE A 120 -6.34 -23.62 9.15
CA ILE A 120 -6.46 -22.21 9.53
C ILE A 120 -7.51 -21.49 8.67
N THR A 121 -8.32 -20.63 9.29
CA THR A 121 -9.23 -19.73 8.56
C THR A 121 -8.50 -18.43 8.20
N GLU A 122 -8.99 -17.70 7.18
CA GLU A 122 -8.45 -16.37 6.86
C GLU A 122 -8.48 -15.46 8.10
N ALA A 123 -9.61 -15.42 8.81
CA ALA A 123 -9.77 -14.58 9.99
C ALA A 123 -8.70 -14.86 11.06
N ALA A 124 -8.47 -16.14 11.39
CA ALA A 124 -7.45 -16.52 12.37
C ALA A 124 -6.04 -16.14 11.91
N ALA A 125 -5.70 -16.38 10.64
CA ALA A 125 -4.39 -16.01 10.08
C ALA A 125 -4.16 -14.49 10.09
N VAL A 126 -5.21 -13.71 9.81
CA VAL A 126 -5.13 -12.24 9.86
C VAL A 126 -5.00 -11.74 11.29
N GLU A 127 -5.78 -12.27 12.23
CA GLU A 127 -5.69 -11.91 13.65
C GLU A 127 -4.28 -12.16 14.19
N ASP A 128 -3.65 -13.28 13.83
CA ASP A 128 -2.26 -13.58 14.16
C ASP A 128 -1.29 -12.51 13.64
N VAL A 129 -1.45 -12.10 12.36
CA VAL A 129 -0.62 -11.05 11.74
C VAL A 129 -0.82 -9.71 12.44
N LEU A 130 -2.06 -9.32 12.74
CA LEU A 130 -2.37 -8.05 13.42
C LEU A 130 -1.83 -8.04 14.85
N ALA A 131 -1.99 -9.14 15.60
CA ALA A 131 -1.47 -9.28 16.94
C ALA A 131 0.07 -9.24 16.97
N ALA A 132 0.73 -9.97 16.07
CA ALA A 132 2.19 -9.97 15.96
C ALA A 132 2.73 -8.59 15.56
N ARG A 133 2.09 -7.92 14.60
CA ARG A 133 2.43 -6.54 14.21
C ARG A 133 2.31 -5.56 15.37
N LYS A 134 1.21 -5.63 16.14
CA LYS A 134 0.97 -4.78 17.31
C LYS A 134 2.04 -4.99 18.37
N ARG A 135 2.39 -6.24 18.67
CA ARG A 135 3.48 -6.58 19.61
C ARG A 135 4.82 -6.04 19.14
N TRP A 136 5.16 -6.25 17.87
CA TRP A 136 6.41 -5.76 17.27
C TRP A 136 6.52 -4.22 17.36
N LYS A 137 5.45 -3.48 17.04
CA LYS A 137 5.41 -2.02 17.21
C LYS A 137 5.64 -1.60 18.67
N LYS A 138 4.98 -2.26 19.61
CA LYS A 138 5.18 -2.00 21.05
C LYS A 138 6.63 -2.23 21.50
N CYS A 139 7.29 -3.28 20.99
CA CYS A 139 8.72 -3.50 21.28
C CYS A 139 9.62 -2.39 20.72
N LEU A 140 9.32 -1.86 19.54
CA LEU A 140 10.02 -0.69 19.01
C LEU A 140 9.79 0.56 19.85
N ASP A 141 8.56 0.80 20.31
CA ASP A 141 8.23 1.94 21.18
C ASP A 141 9.01 1.87 22.50
N ASN A 142 9.07 0.69 23.13
CA ASN A 142 9.83 0.48 24.35
C ASN A 142 11.34 0.72 24.15
N LEU A 143 11.90 0.24 23.03
CA LEU A 143 13.31 0.42 22.72
C LEU A 143 13.65 1.88 22.40
N GLU A 144 12.74 2.60 21.72
CA GLU A 144 12.85 4.04 21.51
C GLU A 144 12.87 4.80 22.84
N GLU A 145 11.94 4.50 23.74
CA GLU A 145 11.86 5.12 25.07
C GLU A 145 13.14 4.87 25.87
N LEU A 146 13.63 3.63 25.88
CA LEU A 146 14.87 3.25 26.56
C LEU A 146 16.07 4.06 26.03
N TYR A 147 16.26 4.12 24.71
CA TYR A 147 17.36 4.86 24.10
C TYR A 147 17.24 6.37 24.31
N SER A 148 16.01 6.90 24.31
CA SER A 148 15.77 8.30 24.62
C SER A 148 16.15 8.64 26.06
N LYS A 149 15.72 7.83 27.05
CA LYS A 149 16.03 8.04 28.47
C LYS A 149 17.52 7.97 28.77
N LYS A 150 18.26 7.13 28.03
CA LYS A 150 19.71 6.93 28.19
C LYS A 150 20.57 7.88 27.36
N GLY A 151 19.98 8.78 26.58
CA GLY A 151 20.72 9.70 25.71
C GLY A 151 21.47 9.01 24.55
N LEU A 152 21.07 7.79 24.17
CA LEU A 152 21.71 6.99 23.13
C LEU A 152 21.23 7.43 21.74
N ASN A 153 21.52 8.68 21.38
CA ASN A 153 20.95 9.37 20.22
C ASN A 153 21.16 8.64 18.88
N PHE A 154 22.32 8.02 18.69
CA PHE A 154 22.57 7.22 17.49
C PHE A 154 21.61 6.04 17.39
N LYS A 155 21.56 5.18 18.43
CA LYS A 155 20.65 4.02 18.48
C LYS A 155 19.17 4.43 18.43
N LEU A 156 18.83 5.55 19.05
CA LEU A 156 17.49 6.14 18.96
C LEU A 156 17.09 6.47 17.52
N ALA A 157 17.98 7.10 16.74
CA ALA A 157 17.73 7.41 15.33
C ALA A 157 17.52 6.14 14.49
N LEU A 158 18.24 5.05 14.80
CA LEU A 158 18.06 3.75 14.14
C LEU A 158 16.64 3.22 14.32
N VAL A 159 16.14 3.19 15.56
CA VAL A 159 14.81 2.69 15.89
C VAL A 159 13.74 3.55 15.22
N ARG A 160 13.91 4.88 15.23
CA ARG A 160 13.02 5.82 14.55
C ARG A 160 12.98 5.61 13.04
N ASN A 161 14.11 5.26 12.42
CA ASN A 161 14.15 4.95 10.98
C ASN A 161 13.35 3.69 10.64
N ILE A 162 13.44 2.65 11.46
CA ILE A 162 12.60 1.44 11.32
C ILE A 162 11.12 1.84 11.43
N LYS A 163 10.75 2.58 12.49
CA LYS A 163 9.36 3.03 12.71
C LYS A 163 8.83 3.90 11.57
N ALA A 164 9.64 4.81 11.04
CA ALA A 164 9.23 5.70 9.96
C ALA A 164 8.86 4.95 8.68
N ARG A 165 9.44 3.76 8.44
CA ARG A 165 9.04 2.89 7.32
C ARG A 165 7.63 2.32 7.51
N PHE A 166 7.21 2.14 8.75
CA PHE A 166 5.89 1.67 9.14
C PHE A 166 4.89 2.80 9.49
N ASP A 167 5.21 4.04 9.11
CA ASP A 167 4.28 5.16 9.12
C ASP A 167 3.10 4.86 8.17
N PRO A 168 1.84 5.12 8.53
CA PRO A 168 0.69 4.97 7.63
C PRO A 168 0.84 5.68 6.27
N ILE A 169 1.70 6.70 6.16
CA ILE A 169 2.08 7.39 4.92
C ILE A 169 3.01 6.52 4.04
N ARG A 170 3.71 5.55 4.62
CA ARG A 170 4.67 4.67 3.92
C ARG A 170 4.27 3.20 3.88
N THR A 171 3.27 2.80 4.67
CA THR A 171 2.96 1.37 4.87
C THR A 171 1.71 0.91 4.14
N TYR A 172 1.73 -0.30 3.61
CA TYR A 172 0.53 -0.98 3.13
C TYR A 172 -0.34 -1.38 4.34
N ALA A 173 -1.60 -0.91 4.38
CA ALA A 173 -2.57 -1.44 5.33
C ALA A 173 -3.00 -2.84 4.85
N TYR A 174 -3.26 -3.77 5.75
CA TYR A 174 -3.77 -5.09 5.39
C TYR A 174 -5.17 -5.00 4.80
N PHE A 175 -5.44 -5.58 3.62
CA PHE A 175 -6.79 -5.50 3.04
C PHE A 175 -7.74 -6.47 3.73
N LEU A 176 -8.49 -5.93 4.69
CA LEU A 176 -9.73 -6.55 5.15
C LEU A 176 -10.87 -5.98 4.32
N GLU A 177 -11.70 -6.83 3.70
CA GLU A 177 -12.96 -6.36 3.12
C GLU A 177 -13.83 -5.64 4.17
N ALA A 178 -13.70 -6.04 5.45
CA ALA A 178 -14.33 -5.39 6.59
C ALA A 178 -13.84 -3.94 6.87
N GLU A 179 -12.69 -3.52 6.33
CA GLU A 179 -12.24 -2.11 6.43
C GLU A 179 -13.01 -1.19 5.48
N ILE A 180 -13.66 -1.74 4.46
CA ILE A 180 -14.53 -0.97 3.58
C ILE A 180 -15.91 -0.92 4.25
N PRO A 181 -16.44 0.29 4.55
CA PRO A 181 -17.75 0.40 5.18
C PRO A 181 -18.83 -0.31 4.35
N PRO A 182 -19.94 -0.74 4.97
CA PRO A 182 -20.91 -1.59 4.29
C PRO A 182 -21.60 -0.88 3.12
N ALA A 183 -22.10 -1.66 2.15
CA ALA A 183 -22.75 -1.13 0.94
C ALA A 183 -24.03 -0.33 1.25
N ASN A 184 -24.66 -0.60 2.39
CA ASN A 184 -25.97 -0.08 2.76
C ASN A 184 -25.95 1.31 3.40
N LEU A 185 -24.79 1.98 3.46
CA LEU A 185 -24.74 3.38 3.87
C LEU A 185 -25.55 4.26 2.93
N LYS A 186 -26.22 5.26 3.48
CA LYS A 186 -27.08 6.21 2.75
C LYS A 186 -26.58 7.64 3.00
N PRO A 187 -25.67 8.16 2.16
CA PRO A 187 -25.14 9.50 2.33
C PRO A 187 -26.10 10.57 1.82
N THR A 188 -26.84 11.20 2.73
CA THR A 188 -27.87 12.20 2.40
C THR A 188 -27.58 13.58 2.98
N GLU A 189 -26.55 13.73 3.81
CA GLU A 189 -26.30 14.96 4.57
C GLU A 189 -25.17 15.79 3.98
N VAL A 190 -25.39 17.08 3.85
CA VAL A 190 -24.32 18.04 3.59
C VAL A 190 -23.71 18.43 4.93
N ILE A 191 -22.44 18.09 5.14
CA ILE A 191 -21.72 18.30 6.40
C ILE A 191 -20.51 19.18 6.08
N PRO A 192 -20.49 20.47 6.50
CA PRO A 192 -19.42 21.41 6.14
C PRO A 192 -18.01 20.93 6.47
N GLU A 193 -17.83 20.24 7.60
CA GLU A 193 -16.54 19.69 8.03
C GLU A 193 -16.09 18.55 7.12
N ALA A 194 -17.03 17.72 6.64
CA ALA A 194 -16.73 16.66 5.69
C ALA A 194 -16.36 17.26 4.32
N ASP A 195 -17.07 18.30 3.88
CA ASP A 195 -16.78 19.02 2.64
C ASP A 195 -15.38 19.66 2.68
N ALA A 196 -15.01 20.31 3.79
CA ALA A 196 -13.68 20.87 3.97
C ALA A 196 -12.58 19.79 3.93
N LEU A 197 -12.84 18.63 4.54
CA LEU A 197 -11.91 17.50 4.52
C LEU A 197 -11.76 16.93 3.11
N PHE A 198 -12.87 16.80 2.37
CA PHE A 198 -12.91 16.38 0.97
C PHE A 198 -12.08 17.30 0.09
N GLU A 199 -12.29 18.62 0.18
CA GLU A 199 -11.56 19.60 -0.64
C GLU A 199 -10.06 19.59 -0.33
N LYS A 200 -9.68 19.43 0.93
CA LYS A 200 -8.28 19.28 1.34
C LYS A 200 -7.65 18.02 0.72
N ALA A 201 -8.36 16.89 0.78
CA ALA A 201 -7.91 15.64 0.19
C ALA A 201 -7.77 15.74 -1.34
N LEU A 202 -8.76 16.34 -2.01
CA LEU A 202 -8.78 16.54 -3.46
C LEU A 202 -7.65 17.47 -3.91
N LYS A 203 -7.37 18.54 -3.16
CA LYS A 203 -6.24 19.43 -3.41
C LYS A 203 -4.91 18.68 -3.34
N LEU A 204 -4.70 17.85 -2.32
CA LEU A 204 -3.50 17.02 -2.20
C LEU A 204 -3.37 16.01 -3.34
N HIS A 205 -4.47 15.36 -3.72
CA HIS A 205 -4.50 14.42 -4.85
C HIS A 205 -4.10 15.11 -6.16
N LYS A 206 -4.61 16.32 -6.42
CA LYS A 206 -4.25 17.14 -7.58
C LYS A 206 -2.77 17.56 -7.54
N GLN A 207 -2.30 18.08 -6.41
CA GLN A 207 -0.89 18.47 -6.22
C GLN A 207 0.10 17.30 -6.25
N GLY A 208 -0.38 16.08 -6.01
CA GLY A 208 0.40 14.86 -6.15
C GLY A 208 0.66 14.47 -7.61
N LYS A 209 -0.10 15.02 -8.57
CA LYS A 209 0.08 14.82 -10.01
C LYS A 209 0.92 15.98 -10.57
N ILE A 210 2.24 15.91 -10.39
CA ILE A 210 3.15 17.02 -10.73
C ILE A 210 3.23 17.19 -12.25
N LEU A 211 3.54 16.11 -12.97
CA LEU A 211 3.62 16.05 -14.43
C LEU A 211 3.22 14.65 -14.92
N PRO A 212 2.89 14.46 -16.21
CA PRO A 212 2.73 13.12 -16.78
C PRO A 212 3.94 12.24 -16.45
N GLY A 213 3.70 11.11 -15.77
CA GLY A 213 4.76 10.18 -15.33
C GLY A 213 5.50 10.55 -14.04
N ILE A 214 5.31 11.75 -13.48
CA ILE A 214 5.95 12.19 -12.23
C ILE A 214 4.90 12.38 -11.14
N THR A 215 4.92 11.50 -10.14
CA THR A 215 3.97 11.48 -9.03
C THR A 215 4.66 11.74 -7.71
N ASP A 216 4.09 12.64 -6.90
CA ASP A 216 4.42 12.77 -5.49
C ASP A 216 3.54 11.81 -4.67
N TYR A 217 4.08 10.62 -4.44
CA TYR A 217 3.38 9.56 -3.72
C TYR A 217 3.08 9.93 -2.26
N SER A 218 3.87 10.81 -1.64
CA SER A 218 3.58 11.26 -0.27
C SER A 218 2.28 12.07 -0.24
N LYS A 219 2.09 12.96 -1.23
CA LYS A 219 0.83 13.70 -1.38
C LYS A 219 -0.34 12.78 -1.73
N GLN A 220 -0.14 11.81 -2.63
CA GLN A 220 -1.20 10.83 -2.95
C GLN A 220 -1.62 10.03 -1.72
N ARG A 221 -0.67 9.63 -0.89
CA ARG A 221 -0.97 8.92 0.35
C ARG A 221 -1.67 9.79 1.38
N LYS A 222 -1.24 11.05 1.54
CA LYS A 222 -1.94 12.00 2.43
C LYS A 222 -3.38 12.24 1.97
N ALA A 223 -3.61 12.36 0.67
CA ALA A 223 -4.96 12.45 0.11
C ALA A 223 -5.79 11.22 0.43
N LEU A 224 -5.24 10.01 0.22
CA LEU A 224 -5.89 8.74 0.56
C LEU A 224 -6.31 8.69 2.04
N LEU A 225 -5.40 9.03 2.96
CA LEU A 225 -5.69 8.99 4.39
C LEU A 225 -6.81 9.96 4.79
N LEU A 226 -6.87 11.15 4.18
CA LEU A 226 -7.95 12.11 4.40
C LEU A 226 -9.28 11.60 3.85
N PHE A 227 -9.32 11.05 2.62
CA PHE A 227 -10.56 10.47 2.12
C PHE A 227 -11.06 9.31 3.00
N LEU A 228 -10.16 8.44 3.48
CA LEU A 228 -10.51 7.36 4.41
C LEU A 228 -11.01 7.92 5.76
N GLU A 229 -10.42 8.99 6.26
CA GLU A 229 -10.87 9.68 7.47
C GLU A 229 -12.26 10.28 7.29
N LEU A 230 -12.54 10.92 6.16
CA LEU A 230 -13.86 11.46 5.82
C LEU A 230 -14.92 10.38 5.94
N VAL A 231 -14.71 9.26 5.24
CA VAL A 231 -15.65 8.15 5.18
C VAL A 231 -15.90 7.55 6.57
N ARG A 232 -14.85 7.46 7.41
CA ARG A 232 -14.95 6.91 8.76
C ARG A 232 -15.68 7.85 9.72
N LYS A 233 -15.37 9.15 9.68
CA LYS A 233 -15.92 10.14 10.63
C LYS A 233 -17.33 10.61 10.23
N TYR A 234 -17.62 10.66 8.93
CA TYR A 234 -18.86 11.25 8.41
C TYR A 234 -19.58 10.29 7.45
N PRO A 235 -20.02 9.10 7.91
CA PRO A 235 -20.63 8.07 7.06
C PRO A 235 -22.00 8.46 6.45
N ARG A 236 -22.57 9.61 6.84
CA ARG A 236 -23.80 10.18 6.28
C ARG A 236 -23.55 11.32 5.29
N SER A 237 -22.30 11.77 5.15
CA SER A 237 -21.95 12.88 4.26
C SER A 237 -22.15 12.51 2.79
N THR A 238 -22.75 13.41 2.00
CA THR A 238 -22.85 13.29 0.53
C THR A 238 -21.49 13.14 -0.16
N LYS A 239 -20.37 13.47 0.51
CA LYS A 239 -19.01 13.33 -0.03
C LYS A 239 -18.42 11.93 0.07
N ILE A 240 -19.02 10.99 0.80
CA ILE A 240 -18.39 9.65 0.95
C ILE A 240 -18.32 8.89 -0.39
N ALA A 241 -19.32 9.06 -1.27
CA ALA A 241 -19.35 8.40 -2.57
C ALA A 241 -18.25 8.94 -3.50
N GLN A 242 -18.10 10.27 -3.55
CA GLN A 242 -17.01 10.92 -4.28
C GLN A 242 -15.64 10.55 -3.71
N SER A 243 -15.53 10.50 -2.37
CA SER A 243 -14.31 10.06 -1.68
C SER A 243 -13.95 8.63 -2.04
N ALA A 244 -14.93 7.72 -2.05
CA ALA A 244 -14.76 6.32 -2.45
C ALA A 244 -14.20 6.19 -3.86
N TYR A 245 -14.70 6.99 -4.81
CA TYR A 245 -14.14 7.03 -6.16
C TYR A 245 -12.65 7.44 -6.15
N TYR A 246 -12.28 8.53 -5.46
CA TYR A 246 -10.90 8.99 -5.42
C TYR A 246 -9.96 8.06 -4.65
N ILE A 247 -10.46 7.38 -3.61
CA ILE A 247 -9.74 6.30 -2.95
C ILE A 247 -9.43 5.19 -3.96
N GLY A 248 -10.42 4.81 -4.77
CA GLY A 248 -10.26 3.84 -5.86
C GLY A 248 -9.20 4.27 -6.87
N GLU A 249 -9.26 5.51 -7.35
CA GLU A 249 -8.26 6.08 -8.26
C GLU A 249 -6.84 6.04 -7.67
N ILE A 250 -6.69 6.41 -6.39
CA ILE A 250 -5.38 6.44 -5.75
C ILE A 250 -4.81 5.02 -5.60
N TYR A 251 -5.63 4.07 -5.15
CA TYR A 251 -5.20 2.67 -5.05
C TYR A 251 -4.81 2.07 -6.40
N LYS A 252 -5.61 2.36 -7.44
CA LYS A 252 -5.35 1.93 -8.81
C LYS A 252 -4.06 2.56 -9.33
N GLU A 253 -3.95 3.88 -9.39
CA GLU A 253 -2.88 4.54 -10.14
C GLU A 253 -1.54 4.62 -9.41
N TYR A 254 -1.54 4.64 -8.07
CA TYR A 254 -0.32 4.96 -7.32
C TYR A 254 0.18 3.85 -6.40
N PHE A 255 -0.69 2.91 -6.01
CA PHE A 255 -0.31 1.83 -5.09
C PHE A 255 -0.46 0.43 -5.69
N ASN A 256 -0.98 0.34 -6.91
CA ASN A 256 -1.24 -0.92 -7.59
C ASN A 256 -2.02 -1.91 -6.70
N GLU A 257 -3.02 -1.39 -5.97
CA GLU A 257 -3.92 -2.14 -5.08
C GLU A 257 -5.26 -2.36 -5.78
N ASN A 258 -5.24 -3.16 -6.86
CA ASN A 258 -6.33 -3.27 -7.83
C ASN A 258 -7.67 -3.76 -7.21
N ILE A 259 -7.64 -4.72 -6.30
CA ILE A 259 -8.86 -5.22 -5.62
C ILE A 259 -9.46 -4.16 -4.71
N ARG A 260 -8.63 -3.45 -3.93
CA ARG A 260 -9.09 -2.31 -3.13
C ARG A 260 -9.68 -1.23 -4.01
N ALA A 261 -9.02 -0.93 -5.12
CA ALA A 261 -9.53 0.05 -6.06
C ALA A 261 -10.93 -0.31 -6.53
N VAL A 262 -11.13 -1.55 -7.00
CA VAL A 262 -12.43 -2.06 -7.43
C VAL A 262 -13.48 -1.99 -6.32
N ALA A 263 -13.15 -2.43 -5.11
CA ALA A 263 -14.09 -2.43 -4.00
C ALA A 263 -14.50 -1.00 -3.58
N TRP A 264 -13.57 -0.04 -3.64
CA TRP A 264 -13.87 1.37 -3.40
C TRP A 264 -14.66 2.02 -4.54
N TYR A 265 -14.38 1.68 -5.80
CA TYR A 265 -15.24 2.08 -6.90
C TYR A 265 -16.66 1.54 -6.71
N GLN A 266 -16.81 0.26 -6.34
CA GLN A 266 -18.11 -0.35 -6.04
C GLN A 266 -18.87 0.44 -4.97
N ARG A 267 -18.19 0.85 -3.90
CA ARG A 267 -18.81 1.71 -2.88
C ARG A 267 -19.28 3.05 -3.42
N ALA A 268 -18.52 3.67 -4.32
CA ALA A 268 -18.90 4.96 -4.90
C ALA A 268 -20.31 4.90 -5.51
N TRP A 269 -20.62 3.91 -6.34
CA TRP A 269 -21.95 3.80 -6.96
C TRP A 269 -23.00 3.08 -6.11
N GLN A 270 -22.59 2.31 -5.10
CA GLN A 270 -23.54 1.72 -4.15
C GLN A 270 -24.10 2.79 -3.21
N TRP A 271 -23.25 3.72 -2.78
CA TRP A 271 -23.65 4.83 -1.91
C TRP A 271 -24.30 5.98 -2.68
N ASP A 272 -23.91 6.22 -3.92
CA ASP A 272 -24.57 7.17 -4.83
C ASP A 272 -24.76 6.52 -6.22
N PRO A 273 -25.94 5.92 -6.49
CA PRO A 273 -26.23 5.32 -7.79
C PRO A 273 -26.14 6.27 -8.98
N ASN A 274 -26.28 7.58 -8.75
CA ASN A 274 -26.29 8.63 -9.76
C ASN A 274 -24.97 9.41 -9.83
N ILE A 275 -23.92 8.91 -9.18
CA ILE A 275 -22.61 9.56 -9.13
C ILE A 275 -22.11 9.89 -10.54
N GLN A 276 -21.79 11.16 -10.78
CA GLN A 276 -21.25 11.65 -12.06
C GLN A 276 -19.72 11.43 -12.15
N LEU A 277 -19.26 10.28 -11.65
CA LEU A 277 -17.86 9.84 -11.71
C LEU A 277 -17.83 8.41 -12.26
N PRO A 278 -16.84 8.07 -13.11
CA PRO A 278 -16.87 6.85 -13.92
C PRO A 278 -16.47 5.60 -13.13
N ALA A 279 -17.08 5.38 -11.98
CA ALA A 279 -16.67 4.35 -11.03
C ALA A 279 -16.86 2.94 -11.61
N ARG A 280 -17.96 2.66 -12.31
CA ARG A 280 -18.19 1.35 -12.94
C ARG A 280 -17.24 1.13 -14.10
N SER A 281 -17.01 2.17 -14.91
CA SER A 281 -16.05 2.10 -16.02
C SER A 281 -14.63 1.83 -15.51
N GLN A 282 -14.21 2.48 -14.42
CA GLN A 282 -12.89 2.24 -13.83
C GLN A 282 -12.78 0.84 -13.21
N ALA A 283 -13.80 0.38 -12.49
CA ALA A 283 -13.82 -0.98 -11.96
C ALA A 283 -13.79 -2.05 -13.07
N ALA A 284 -14.52 -1.84 -14.16
CA ALA A 284 -14.49 -2.72 -15.34
C ALA A 284 -13.09 -2.80 -15.94
N PHE A 285 -12.43 -1.64 -16.13
CA PHE A 285 -11.07 -1.57 -16.64
C PHE A 285 -10.08 -2.35 -15.77
N VAL A 286 -10.17 -2.19 -14.44
CA VAL A 286 -9.28 -2.90 -13.52
C VAL A 286 -9.51 -4.41 -13.59
N TYR A 287 -10.78 -4.87 -13.59
CA TYR A 287 -11.06 -6.31 -13.76
C TYR A 287 -10.54 -6.87 -15.08
N ASP A 288 -10.70 -6.12 -16.17
CA ASP A 288 -10.35 -6.56 -17.52
C ASP A 288 -8.84 -6.64 -17.72
N PHE A 289 -8.14 -5.52 -17.50
CA PHE A 289 -6.75 -5.36 -17.93
C PHE A 289 -5.74 -5.63 -16.83
N ARG A 290 -6.12 -5.45 -15.55
CA ARG A 290 -5.17 -5.62 -14.44
C ARG A 290 -5.36 -6.93 -13.69
N LEU A 291 -6.58 -7.44 -13.64
CA LEU A 291 -6.91 -8.68 -12.91
C LEU A 291 -7.21 -9.86 -13.84
N GLY A 292 -7.37 -9.66 -15.15
CA GLY A 292 -7.72 -10.73 -16.10
C GLY A 292 -9.09 -11.37 -15.86
N GLN A 293 -9.94 -10.76 -15.02
CA GLN A 293 -11.27 -11.26 -14.65
C GLN A 293 -12.32 -10.77 -15.66
N HIS A 294 -12.15 -11.17 -16.93
CA HIS A 294 -12.98 -10.70 -18.05
C HIS A 294 -14.49 -10.90 -17.85
N GLY A 295 -14.89 -11.96 -17.14
CA GLY A 295 -16.31 -12.20 -16.82
C GLY A 295 -16.91 -11.10 -15.95
N LYS A 296 -16.18 -10.65 -14.92
CA LYS A 296 -16.61 -9.54 -14.06
C LYS A 296 -16.55 -8.20 -14.79
N ALA A 297 -15.51 -8.00 -15.60
CA ALA A 297 -15.40 -6.82 -16.45
C ALA A 297 -16.58 -6.69 -17.42
N LEU A 298 -16.96 -7.79 -18.09
CA LEU A 298 -18.09 -7.83 -19.02
C LEU A 298 -19.41 -7.41 -18.34
N ALA A 299 -19.65 -7.88 -17.11
CA ALA A 299 -20.83 -7.49 -16.33
C ALA A 299 -20.84 -5.98 -16.07
N LEU A 300 -19.72 -5.40 -15.64
CA LEU A 300 -19.63 -3.97 -15.36
C LEU A 300 -19.71 -3.10 -16.63
N TYR A 301 -19.12 -3.51 -17.76
CA TYR A 301 -19.26 -2.77 -19.00
C TYR A 301 -20.73 -2.68 -19.47
N LYS A 302 -21.54 -3.71 -19.21
CA LYS A 302 -23.00 -3.64 -19.46
C LYS A 302 -23.66 -2.60 -18.55
N GLU A 303 -23.26 -2.51 -17.29
CA GLU A 303 -23.76 -1.48 -16.38
C GLU A 303 -23.32 -0.06 -16.76
N VAL A 304 -22.11 0.12 -17.28
CA VAL A 304 -21.62 1.43 -17.78
C VAL A 304 -22.58 2.01 -18.82
N ILE A 305 -23.03 1.18 -19.77
CA ILE A 305 -23.99 1.61 -20.80
C ILE A 305 -25.33 2.06 -20.20
N LYS A 306 -25.72 1.49 -19.06
CA LYS A 306 -26.98 1.79 -18.40
C LYS A 306 -26.90 3.04 -17.52
N TYR A 307 -25.83 3.20 -16.75
CA TYR A 307 -25.77 4.18 -15.66
C TYR A 307 -24.78 5.34 -15.88
N GLU A 308 -23.78 5.19 -16.75
CA GLU A 308 -22.76 6.24 -17.00
C GLU A 308 -22.99 6.95 -18.35
N GLN A 309 -24.26 7.22 -18.68
CA GLN A 309 -24.64 7.82 -19.97
C GLN A 309 -24.19 9.28 -20.13
N TYR A 310 -23.79 9.92 -19.04
CA TYR A 310 -23.24 11.28 -19.04
C TYR A 310 -21.88 11.38 -19.76
N ASP A 311 -21.16 10.26 -19.97
CA ASP A 311 -19.89 10.21 -20.71
C ASP A 311 -19.99 9.25 -21.90
N TRP A 312 -20.34 9.81 -23.07
CA TRP A 312 -20.53 9.04 -24.31
C TRP A 312 -19.27 8.27 -24.75
N ASN A 313 -18.08 8.82 -24.49
CA ASN A 313 -16.82 8.15 -24.88
C ASN A 313 -16.66 6.84 -24.12
N ARG A 314 -17.02 6.80 -22.82
CA ARG A 314 -17.00 5.58 -22.01
C ARG A 314 -18.06 4.59 -22.44
N VAL A 315 -19.26 5.05 -22.76
CA VAL A 315 -20.33 4.18 -23.28
C VAL A 315 -19.89 3.53 -24.60
N ARG A 316 -19.28 4.29 -25.51
CA ARG A 316 -18.73 3.77 -26.77
C ARG A 316 -17.65 2.73 -26.52
N TYR A 317 -16.70 3.03 -25.62
CA TYR A 317 -15.64 2.10 -25.23
C TYR A 317 -16.20 0.80 -24.65
N ALA A 318 -17.16 0.89 -23.72
CA ALA A 318 -17.81 -0.28 -23.12
C ALA A 318 -18.51 -1.16 -24.17
N LYS A 319 -19.26 -0.55 -25.12
CA LYS A 319 -19.89 -1.29 -26.23
C LYS A 319 -18.87 -2.02 -27.10
N GLN A 320 -17.75 -1.37 -27.41
CA GLN A 320 -16.67 -2.02 -28.14
C GLN A 320 -16.10 -3.19 -27.35
N ARG A 321 -15.76 -2.98 -26.08
CA ARG A 321 -15.10 -3.99 -25.26
C ARG A 321 -16.00 -5.20 -24.99
N ILE A 322 -17.30 -5.00 -24.83
CA ILE A 322 -18.29 -6.09 -24.76
C ILE A 322 -18.18 -6.99 -26.00
N ARG A 323 -18.15 -6.43 -27.21
CA ARG A 323 -18.06 -7.22 -28.46
C ARG A 323 -16.78 -8.04 -28.51
N GLU A 324 -15.66 -7.47 -28.09
CA GLU A 324 -14.37 -8.16 -28.05
C GLU A 324 -14.39 -9.33 -27.06
N LEU A 325 -14.85 -9.09 -25.83
CA LEU A 325 -14.91 -10.10 -24.77
C LEU A 325 -15.93 -11.23 -25.03
N THR A 326 -16.97 -10.97 -25.84
CA THR A 326 -17.94 -12.01 -26.23
C THR A 326 -17.48 -12.83 -27.44
N LYS A 327 -16.68 -12.25 -28.34
CA LYS A 327 -16.16 -12.97 -29.51
C LYS A 327 -15.04 -13.94 -29.14
N SER A 328 -14.24 -13.64 -28.14
CA SER A 328 -13.11 -14.49 -27.71
C SER A 328 -13.54 -15.77 -26.95
N LYS A 329 -14.84 -16.04 -26.81
CA LYS A 329 -15.38 -17.23 -26.13
C LYS A 329 -16.03 -18.25 -27.09
N GLY A 330 -16.08 -17.95 -28.39
CA GLY A 330 -16.54 -18.87 -29.44
C GLY A 330 -15.36 -19.36 -30.26
#